data_AF-A0A971NBB6-F1
#
_entry.id   AF-A0A971NBB6-F1
#
_cell.length_a   1.000
_cell.length_b   1.000
_cell.length_c   1.000
_cell.angle_alpha   90.00
_cell.angle_beta   90.00
_cell.angle_gamma   90.00
#
_symmetry.space_group_name_H-M   'P 1'
#
loop_
_entity.id
_entity.type
_entity.pdbx_description
1 polymer ?
#
loop_
_entity_poly.entity_id
_entity_poly.type
_entity_poly.pdbx_seq_one_letter_code
_entity_poly.pdbx_strand_id
1 'polypeptide(L)'
;IQYNDTYMERLYGFVNLINTIEGGTHVAGFRTALTRAVNDEARKMKILKEKDANLTGDDLKEGLTAVISVKVMEPQFEGQTKTKLGNGDVKGIVDSLVYEGLKEVLDERPEILKPIVESALRARQAREAAKKAKDLVRRKSVMNGLTLPGKLADCSNRNAADCELYIVEGDSAGGSAKQGRNREFQAILPLRGKILNVEKARLEKILGSETIRNIILALGAGVGDDFNEDKLRYHKIFIMADADVDGAHIRTLLLTLFFRYMPQIIDRGYLYVAQPPLYRVQVGKEVTYCFSEKEMKEIQTAAAGKKVDVQRYKGLGEMNAEQLWDTTMNPENRIVNRVEVQDAVEADELFGILMGDNVEPRRKFIETYGREVRNLDI
;
A
#
# COMPACT_ATOMS: atom_id res chain seq x y z
N ILE A 1 20.99 11.35 8.32
CA ILE A 1 21.00 10.28 7.28
C ILE A 1 21.42 9.01 7.99
N GLN A 2 20.65 7.94 7.85
CA GLN A 2 20.96 6.65 8.48
C GLN A 2 20.43 5.52 7.59
N TYR A 3 21.25 4.48 7.40
CA TYR A 3 20.82 3.23 6.80
C TYR A 3 20.36 2.27 7.88
N ASN A 4 19.38 1.44 7.55
CA ASN A 4 18.88 0.35 8.38
C ASN A 4 18.72 -0.94 7.56
N ASP A 5 18.37 -2.03 8.24
CA ASP A 5 18.25 -3.35 7.61
C ASP A 5 16.93 -3.56 6.86
N THR A 6 16.06 -2.55 6.79
CA THR A 6 14.80 -2.62 6.05
C THR A 6 15.02 -2.36 4.56
N TYR A 7 14.04 -2.69 3.73
CA TYR A 7 14.11 -2.51 2.28
C TYR A 7 13.46 -1.22 1.79
N MET A 8 12.82 -0.49 2.70
CA MET A 8 12.06 0.71 2.40
C MET A 8 12.94 1.94 2.52
N GLU A 9 12.73 2.88 1.59
CA GLU A 9 13.24 4.24 1.72
C GLU A 9 12.27 5.07 2.57
N ARG A 10 12.81 5.79 3.55
CA ARG A 10 12.10 6.78 4.36
C ARG A 10 12.78 8.14 4.20
N LEU A 11 12.36 8.88 3.18
CA LEU A 11 12.94 10.18 2.85
C LEU A 11 11.91 11.29 3.07
N TYR A 12 12.17 12.13 4.07
CA TYR A 12 11.27 13.23 4.43
C TYR A 12 11.90 14.57 4.07
N GLY A 13 11.25 15.31 3.17
CA GLY A 13 11.70 16.63 2.74
C GLY A 13 10.87 17.74 3.36
N PHE A 14 11.52 18.76 3.90
CA PHE A 14 10.88 19.93 4.50
C PHE A 14 11.48 21.23 3.97
N VAL A 15 10.63 22.19 3.68
CA VAL A 15 11.01 23.55 3.30
C VAL A 15 10.29 24.50 4.23
N ASN A 16 11.03 25.26 5.05
CA ASN A 16 10.46 26.18 6.04
C ASN A 16 9.37 25.50 6.93
N LEU A 17 9.67 24.30 7.43
CA LEU A 17 8.76 23.45 8.23
C LEU A 17 7.56 22.84 7.48
N ILE A 18 7.39 23.15 6.20
CA ILE A 18 6.33 22.55 5.36
C ILE A 18 6.86 21.25 4.77
N ASN A 19 6.13 20.15 4.96
CA ASN A 19 6.46 18.86 4.36
C ASN A 19 6.21 18.90 2.84
N THR A 20 7.26 18.66 2.07
CA THR A 20 7.18 18.51 0.61
C THR A 20 7.02 17.04 0.26
N ILE A 21 5.78 16.55 0.25
CA ILE A 21 5.43 15.14 0.05
C ILE A 21 5.90 14.61 -1.33
N GLU A 22 5.87 15.46 -2.35
CA GLU A 22 6.35 15.15 -3.70
C GLU A 22 7.86 15.43 -3.87
N GLY A 23 8.53 15.85 -2.80
CA GLY A 23 9.95 16.22 -2.80
C GLY A 23 10.22 17.56 -3.48
N GLY A 24 11.15 17.59 -4.43
CA GLY A 24 11.55 18.81 -5.12
C GLY A 24 13.06 18.94 -5.30
N THR A 25 13.51 20.16 -5.58
CA THR A 25 14.91 20.44 -5.93
C THR A 25 15.90 20.12 -4.81
N HIS A 26 15.54 20.34 -3.55
CA HIS A 26 16.33 19.94 -2.36
C HIS A 26 16.51 18.42 -2.26
N VAL A 27 15.44 17.65 -2.45
CA VAL A 27 15.48 16.18 -2.45
C VAL A 27 16.33 15.65 -3.61
N ALA A 28 16.17 16.24 -4.81
CA ALA A 28 16.96 15.86 -5.98
C ALA A 28 18.46 16.16 -5.80
N GLY A 29 18.80 17.30 -5.19
CA GLY A 29 20.19 17.66 -4.86
C GLY A 29 20.80 16.65 -3.89
N PHE A 30 20.09 16.32 -2.81
CA PHE A 30 20.50 15.32 -1.84
C PHE A 30 20.78 13.94 -2.48
N ARG A 31 19.84 13.44 -3.31
CA ARG A 31 20.00 12.14 -3.98
C ARG A 31 21.20 12.11 -4.92
N THR A 32 21.46 13.21 -5.62
CA THR A 32 22.59 13.34 -6.55
C THR A 32 23.91 13.30 -5.78
N ALA A 33 24.01 14.10 -4.71
CA ALA A 33 25.19 14.15 -3.85
C ALA A 33 25.51 12.81 -3.19
N LEU A 34 24.50 12.15 -2.61
CA LEU A 34 24.65 10.84 -1.98
C LEU A 34 25.18 9.81 -2.99
N THR A 35 24.59 9.77 -4.18
CA THR A 35 25.01 8.83 -5.23
C THR A 35 26.44 9.08 -5.68
N ARG A 36 26.84 10.36 -5.84
CA ARG A 36 28.20 10.73 -6.25
C ARG A 36 29.22 10.38 -5.17
N ALA A 37 28.98 10.81 -3.92
CA ALA A 37 29.88 10.58 -2.79
C ALA A 37 30.16 9.09 -2.56
N VAL A 38 29.10 8.26 -2.56
CA VAL A 38 29.25 6.81 -2.36
C VAL A 38 30.02 6.15 -3.50
N ASN A 39 29.76 6.52 -4.76
CA ASN A 39 30.50 5.93 -5.89
C ASN A 39 31.97 6.34 -5.90
N ASP A 40 32.27 7.62 -5.67
CA ASP A 40 33.65 8.14 -5.69
C ASP A 40 34.50 7.42 -4.62
N GLU A 41 34.00 7.33 -3.39
CA GLU A 41 34.73 6.65 -2.31
C GLU A 41 34.75 5.13 -2.47
N ALA A 42 33.69 4.52 -3.01
CA ALA A 42 33.69 3.07 -3.25
C ALA A 42 34.73 2.65 -4.30
N ARG A 43 35.00 3.51 -5.29
CA ARG A 43 36.07 3.35 -6.28
C ARG A 43 37.44 3.54 -5.65
N LYS A 44 37.62 4.61 -4.86
CA LYS A 44 38.88 4.92 -4.17
C LYS A 44 39.30 3.81 -3.21
N MET A 45 38.36 3.24 -2.47
CA MET A 45 38.57 2.10 -1.58
C MET A 45 38.61 0.73 -2.30
N LYS A 46 38.45 0.69 -3.63
CA LYS A 46 38.41 -0.53 -4.46
C LYS A 46 37.35 -1.55 -4.03
N ILE A 47 36.29 -1.09 -3.35
CA ILE A 47 35.12 -1.92 -3.03
C ILE A 47 34.33 -2.19 -4.32
N LEU A 48 34.23 -1.17 -5.17
CA LEU A 48 33.70 -1.29 -6.54
C LEU A 48 34.89 -1.36 -7.51
N LYS A 49 35.01 -2.47 -8.26
CA LYS A 49 36.16 -2.65 -9.18
C LYS A 49 35.99 -1.73 -10.39
N GLU A 50 37.09 -1.33 -11.04
CA GLU A 50 37.05 -0.45 -12.23
C GLU A 50 36.07 -0.92 -13.32
N LYS A 51 35.93 -2.23 -13.51
CA LYS A 51 35.04 -2.83 -14.50
C LYS A 51 33.56 -2.85 -14.10
N ASP A 52 33.25 -2.69 -12.82
CA ASP A 52 31.88 -2.71 -12.33
C ASP A 52 31.17 -1.40 -12.72
N ALA A 53 29.89 -1.46 -13.07
CA ALA A 53 29.09 -0.27 -13.29
C ALA A 53 28.84 0.47 -11.97
N ASN A 54 28.79 1.80 -12.03
CA ASN A 54 28.45 2.65 -10.88
C ASN A 54 27.07 2.29 -10.32
N LEU A 55 26.93 2.46 -9.01
CA LEU A 55 25.64 2.37 -8.33
C LEU A 55 24.75 3.53 -8.76
N THR A 56 23.47 3.24 -8.99
CA THR A 56 22.46 4.26 -9.30
C THR A 56 21.81 4.76 -8.01
N GLY A 57 21.11 5.90 -8.09
CA GLY A 57 20.37 6.42 -6.94
C GLY A 57 19.33 5.42 -6.41
N ASP A 58 18.71 4.63 -7.28
CA ASP A 58 17.75 3.58 -6.90
C ASP A 58 18.40 2.45 -6.09
N ASP A 59 19.65 2.10 -6.40
CA ASP A 59 20.36 1.05 -5.68
C ASP A 59 20.71 1.49 -4.23
N LEU A 60 20.73 2.80 -3.98
CA LEU A 60 21.04 3.40 -2.67
C LEU A 60 19.79 3.74 -1.84
N LYS A 61 18.58 3.51 -2.37
CA LYS A 61 17.32 3.79 -1.66
C LYS A 61 17.03 2.80 -0.52
N GLU A 62 17.36 1.53 -0.72
CA GLU A 62 16.98 0.47 0.23
C GLU A 62 17.58 0.72 1.62
N GLY A 63 16.70 0.81 2.63
CA GLY A 63 17.09 1.02 4.02
C GLY A 63 17.49 2.45 4.36
N LEU A 64 17.48 3.38 3.39
CA LEU A 64 17.82 4.77 3.62
C LEU A 64 16.71 5.47 4.41
N THR A 65 17.05 6.02 5.56
CA THR A 65 16.23 6.96 6.33
C THR A 65 16.92 8.31 6.42
N ALA A 66 16.28 9.36 5.89
CA ALA A 66 16.83 10.70 5.93
C ALA A 66 15.74 11.76 6.05
N VAL A 67 16.07 12.81 6.80
CA VAL A 67 15.26 14.02 6.93
C VAL A 67 16.08 15.17 6.34
N ILE A 68 15.51 15.85 5.35
CA ILE A 68 16.12 17.00 4.68
C ILE A 68 15.26 18.20 5.04
N SER A 69 15.81 19.12 5.82
CA SER A 69 15.14 20.36 6.18
C SER A 69 15.92 21.55 5.67
N VAL A 70 15.33 22.31 4.76
CA VAL A 70 15.94 23.52 4.18
C VAL A 70 15.14 24.76 4.58
N LYS A 71 15.87 25.86 4.77
CA LYS A 71 15.28 27.19 4.96
C LYS A 71 15.54 28.01 3.71
N VAL A 72 14.48 28.43 3.04
CA VAL A 72 14.54 29.16 1.76
C VAL A 72 13.82 30.48 1.95
N MET A 73 14.47 31.61 1.63
CA MET A 73 13.86 32.94 1.81
C MET A 73 12.64 33.13 0.91
N GLU A 74 12.75 32.74 -0.36
CA GLU A 74 11.68 32.87 -1.36
C GLU A 74 11.36 31.50 -1.97
N PRO A 75 10.62 30.63 -1.24
CA PRO A 75 10.30 29.30 -1.73
C PRO A 75 9.25 29.37 -2.85
N GLN A 76 9.58 28.76 -3.98
CA GLN A 76 8.71 28.57 -5.13
C GLN A 76 8.27 27.11 -5.16
N PHE A 77 6.96 26.87 -5.09
CA PHE A 77 6.41 25.53 -5.14
C PHE A 77 5.71 25.26 -6.48
N GLU A 78 5.77 24.02 -6.95
CA GLU A 78 4.95 23.57 -8.07
C GLU A 78 3.53 23.29 -7.57
N GLY A 79 2.53 23.90 -8.21
CA GLY A 79 1.11 23.67 -7.91
C GLY A 79 0.58 24.39 -6.66
N GLN A 80 -0.74 24.26 -6.46
CA GLN A 80 -1.48 24.95 -5.39
C GLN A 80 -1.16 24.41 -3.99
N THR A 81 -0.84 23.11 -3.88
CA THR A 81 -0.75 22.36 -2.62
C THR A 81 0.61 22.50 -1.90
N LYS A 82 1.56 23.30 -2.43
CA LYS A 82 2.91 23.48 -1.86
C LYS A 82 3.64 22.16 -1.57
N THR A 83 3.38 21.13 -2.38
CA THR A 83 3.85 19.75 -2.15
C THR A 83 5.25 19.50 -2.71
N LYS A 84 5.72 20.33 -3.65
CA LYS A 84 6.99 20.15 -4.35
C LYS A 84 7.77 21.45 -4.52
N LEU A 85 9.04 21.46 -4.14
CA LEU A 85 9.93 22.63 -4.29
C LEU A 85 10.47 22.75 -5.72
N GLY A 86 10.35 23.94 -6.31
CA GLY A 86 10.76 24.26 -7.69
C GLY A 86 11.97 25.19 -7.84
N ASN A 87 12.54 25.73 -6.74
CA ASN A 87 13.72 26.61 -6.80
C ASN A 87 14.94 25.89 -7.41
N GLY A 88 15.34 26.26 -8.64
CA GLY A 88 16.40 25.57 -9.38
C GLY A 88 17.80 25.68 -8.76
N ASP A 89 18.08 26.79 -8.09
CA ASP A 89 19.32 27.09 -7.37
C ASP A 89 19.51 26.18 -6.14
N VAL A 90 18.43 25.86 -5.42
CA VAL A 90 18.46 25.03 -4.21
C VAL A 90 19.06 23.65 -4.48
N LYS A 91 18.84 23.08 -5.69
CA LYS A 91 19.42 21.78 -6.06
C LYS A 91 20.94 21.79 -5.96
N GLY A 92 21.59 22.78 -6.56
CA GLY A 92 23.06 22.87 -6.60
C GLY A 92 23.68 23.15 -5.23
N ILE A 93 22.99 23.98 -4.43
CA ILE A 93 23.40 24.30 -3.06
C ILE A 93 23.36 23.04 -2.19
N VAL A 94 22.23 22.32 -2.18
CA VAL A 94 22.10 21.09 -1.40
C VAL A 94 23.06 20.01 -1.91
N ASP A 95 23.24 19.87 -3.22
CA ASP A 95 24.19 18.89 -3.78
C ASP A 95 25.62 19.11 -3.27
N SER A 96 26.10 20.36 -3.31
CA SER A 96 27.46 20.71 -2.91
C SER A 96 27.68 20.47 -1.41
N LEU A 97 26.78 21.01 -0.57
CA LEU A 97 26.88 20.89 0.88
C LEU A 97 26.80 19.43 1.36
N VAL A 98 25.87 18.66 0.79
CA VAL A 98 25.71 17.25 1.17
C VAL A 98 26.92 16.44 0.69
N TYR A 99 27.44 16.70 -0.51
CA TYR A 99 28.60 15.98 -1.02
C TYR A 99 29.85 16.24 -0.18
N GLU A 100 30.13 17.50 0.16
CA GLU A 100 31.27 17.86 1.00
C GLU A 100 31.17 17.21 2.38
N GLY A 101 30.02 17.33 3.05
CA GLY A 101 29.82 16.73 4.38
C GLY A 101 29.84 15.19 4.35
N LEU A 102 29.29 14.55 3.32
CA LEU A 102 29.37 13.10 3.17
C LEU A 102 30.81 12.64 2.91
N LYS A 103 31.56 13.37 2.09
CA LYS A 103 32.95 13.05 1.79
C LYS A 103 33.82 13.12 3.04
N GLU A 104 33.67 14.19 3.83
CA GLU A 104 34.37 14.35 5.11
C GLU A 104 34.08 13.16 6.05
N VAL A 105 32.81 12.81 6.24
CA VAL A 105 32.42 11.68 7.11
C VAL A 105 32.91 10.33 6.58
N LEU A 106 32.93 10.14 5.26
CA LEU A 106 33.41 8.90 4.63
C LEU A 106 34.94 8.77 4.67
N ASP A 107 35.66 9.89 4.56
CA ASP A 107 37.11 9.95 4.71
C ASP A 107 37.53 9.69 6.18
N GLU A 108 36.78 10.23 7.15
CA GLU A 108 37.03 9.99 8.58
C GLU A 108 36.65 8.57 9.04
N ARG A 109 35.56 8.02 8.51
CA ARG A 109 35.01 6.72 8.92
C ARG A 109 34.76 5.80 7.71
N PRO A 110 35.83 5.32 7.05
CA PRO A 110 35.71 4.50 5.85
C PRO A 110 34.97 3.16 6.08
N GLU A 111 34.91 2.67 7.32
CA GLU A 111 34.22 1.44 7.70
C GLU A 111 32.70 1.49 7.43
N ILE A 112 32.08 2.68 7.41
CA ILE A 112 30.64 2.82 7.17
C ILE A 112 30.26 2.58 5.70
N LEU A 113 31.22 2.75 4.78
CA LEU A 113 30.96 2.69 3.34
C LEU A 113 30.70 1.26 2.87
N LYS A 114 31.47 0.30 3.40
CA LYS A 114 31.42 -1.10 2.93
C LYS A 114 30.03 -1.72 3.12
N PRO A 115 29.37 -1.65 4.30
CA PRO A 115 28.01 -2.15 4.46
C PRO A 115 27.00 -1.50 3.52
N ILE A 116 27.12 -0.19 3.28
CA ILE A 116 26.21 0.56 2.38
C ILE A 116 26.36 0.06 0.94
N VAL A 117 27.60 -0.05 0.44
CA VAL A 117 27.89 -0.54 -0.91
C VAL A 117 27.47 -1.99 -1.10
N GLU A 118 27.73 -2.87 -0.12
CA GLU A 118 27.30 -4.27 -0.17
C GLU A 118 25.77 -4.40 -0.14
N SER A 119 25.08 -3.55 0.62
CA SER A 119 23.61 -3.47 0.58
C SER A 119 23.12 -3.04 -0.80
N ALA A 120 23.70 -1.97 -1.36
CA ALA A 120 23.34 -1.44 -2.67
C ALA A 120 23.59 -2.44 -3.81
N LEU A 121 24.68 -3.22 -3.75
CA LEU A 121 24.95 -4.28 -4.71
C LEU A 121 23.90 -5.39 -4.65
N ARG A 122 23.45 -5.77 -3.45
CA ARG A 122 22.35 -6.73 -3.27
C ARG A 122 21.02 -6.16 -3.78
N ALA A 123 20.74 -4.88 -3.51
CA ALA A 123 19.57 -4.18 -4.03
C ALA A 123 19.55 -4.17 -5.56
N ARG A 124 20.70 -3.86 -6.19
CA ARG A 124 20.88 -3.90 -7.66
C ARG A 124 20.56 -5.27 -8.23
N GLN A 125 21.13 -6.34 -7.65
CA GLN A 125 20.86 -7.71 -8.09
C GLN A 125 19.38 -8.08 -7.97
N ALA A 126 18.74 -7.74 -6.84
CA ALA A 126 17.32 -7.98 -6.62
C ALA A 126 16.45 -7.18 -7.62
N ARG A 127 16.82 -5.93 -7.93
CA ARG A 127 16.14 -5.09 -8.92
C ARG A 127 16.27 -5.67 -10.33
N GLU A 128 17.45 -6.14 -10.72
CA GLU A 128 17.65 -6.81 -12.01
C GLU A 128 16.86 -8.12 -12.10
N ALA A 129 16.81 -8.90 -11.02
CA ALA A 129 15.97 -10.09 -10.93
C ALA A 129 14.48 -9.75 -11.03
N ALA A 130 14.02 -8.72 -10.32
CA ALA A 130 12.66 -8.21 -10.40
C ALA A 130 12.31 -7.71 -11.81
N LYS A 131 13.23 -7.01 -12.49
CA LYS A 131 13.05 -6.57 -13.88
C LYS A 131 12.92 -7.77 -14.83
N LYS A 132 13.77 -8.79 -14.70
CA LYS A 132 13.66 -10.04 -15.46
C LYS A 132 12.33 -10.76 -15.20
N ALA A 133 11.88 -10.79 -13.94
CA ALA A 133 10.59 -11.38 -13.56
C ALA A 133 9.41 -10.58 -14.17
N LYS A 134 9.44 -9.25 -14.09
CA LYS A 134 8.47 -8.35 -14.74
C LYS A 134 8.45 -8.57 -16.26
N ASP A 135 9.61 -8.69 -16.90
CA ASP A 135 9.73 -8.92 -18.34
C ASP A 135 9.20 -10.30 -18.76
N LEU A 136 9.42 -11.34 -17.95
CA LEU A 136 8.84 -12.67 -18.15
C LEU A 136 7.31 -12.65 -18.06
N VAL A 137 6.76 -11.94 -17.08
CA VAL A 137 5.30 -11.75 -16.94
C VAL A 137 4.74 -10.95 -18.12
N ARG A 138 5.41 -9.87 -18.54
CA ARG A 138 5.03 -9.07 -19.71
C ARG A 138 5.10 -9.88 -21.01
N ARG A 139 6.15 -10.66 -21.26
CA ARG A 139 6.27 -11.49 -22.48
C ARG A 139 5.20 -12.56 -22.57
N LYS A 140 4.83 -13.20 -21.45
CA LYS A 140 3.68 -14.12 -21.41
C LYS A 140 2.36 -13.40 -21.68
N SER A 141 2.20 -12.16 -21.21
CA SER A 141 1.04 -11.32 -21.47
C SER A 141 0.95 -10.85 -22.95
N VAL A 142 2.07 -10.62 -23.63
CA VAL A 142 2.08 -10.19 -25.03
C VAL A 142 1.81 -11.36 -25.99
N MET A 143 2.33 -12.56 -25.72
CA MET A 143 2.08 -13.73 -26.58
C MET A 143 0.66 -14.30 -26.49
N ASN A 144 -0.04 -14.12 -25.36
CA ASN A 144 -1.36 -14.71 -25.12
C ASN A 144 -2.51 -13.69 -25.03
N GLY A 145 -2.26 -12.42 -25.40
CA GLY A 145 -3.13 -11.30 -25.04
C GLY A 145 -3.09 -11.03 -23.52
N LEU A 146 -3.52 -9.84 -23.08
CA LEU A 146 -3.58 -9.42 -21.66
C LEU A 146 -4.25 -10.51 -20.81
N THR A 147 -3.46 -11.45 -20.31
CA THR A 147 -3.97 -12.61 -19.61
C THR A 147 -4.30 -12.12 -18.20
N LEU A 148 -5.56 -11.69 -18.05
CA LEU A 148 -6.11 -11.40 -16.75
C LEU A 148 -5.88 -12.61 -15.82
N PRO A 149 -5.71 -12.38 -14.51
CA PRO A 149 -5.58 -13.48 -13.56
C PRO A 149 -6.73 -14.47 -13.77
N GLY A 150 -6.44 -15.77 -13.85
CA GLY A 150 -7.47 -16.78 -14.15
C GLY A 150 -8.62 -16.84 -13.12
N LYS A 151 -8.43 -16.24 -11.95
CA LYS A 151 -9.45 -16.11 -10.90
C LYS A 151 -10.25 -14.80 -10.96
N LEU A 152 -9.78 -13.80 -11.70
CA LEU A 152 -10.49 -12.54 -11.84
C LEU A 152 -11.77 -12.78 -12.65
N ALA A 153 -12.91 -12.54 -12.03
CA ALA A 153 -14.15 -12.36 -12.76
C ALA A 153 -14.20 -10.89 -13.20
N ASP A 154 -13.91 -10.60 -14.45
CA ASP A 154 -13.90 -9.21 -14.96
C ASP A 154 -15.33 -8.65 -15.16
N CYS A 155 -15.44 -7.33 -15.29
CA CYS A 155 -16.65 -6.63 -15.73
C CYS A 155 -16.64 -6.40 -17.25
N SER A 156 -17.82 -6.17 -17.85
CA SER A 156 -17.91 -5.92 -19.29
C SER A 156 -17.60 -4.47 -19.69
N ASN A 157 -17.86 -3.50 -18.81
CA ASN A 157 -17.51 -2.10 -19.04
C ASN A 157 -15.99 -1.92 -19.05
N ARG A 158 -15.53 -0.97 -19.86
CA ARG A 158 -14.12 -0.60 -20.05
C ARG A 158 -13.80 0.81 -19.57
N ASN A 159 -14.81 1.59 -19.19
CA ASN A 159 -14.62 2.89 -18.58
C ASN A 159 -14.19 2.74 -17.13
N ALA A 160 -12.92 3.02 -16.83
CA ALA A 160 -12.34 2.85 -15.50
C ALA A 160 -13.09 3.63 -14.41
N ALA A 161 -13.69 4.78 -14.75
CA ALA A 161 -14.45 5.62 -13.82
C ALA A 161 -15.72 4.96 -13.27
N ASP A 162 -16.36 4.13 -14.10
CA ASP A 162 -17.59 3.43 -13.71
C ASP A 162 -17.28 2.06 -13.10
N CYS A 163 -16.12 1.49 -13.45
CA CYS A 163 -15.74 0.14 -13.05
C CYS A 163 -15.26 0.05 -11.60
N GLU A 164 -15.68 -1.02 -10.94
CA GLU A 164 -15.41 -1.36 -9.55
C GLU A 164 -14.66 -2.69 -9.47
N LEU A 165 -13.68 -2.80 -8.59
CA LEU A 165 -12.99 -4.05 -8.28
C LEU A 165 -13.20 -4.40 -6.82
N TYR A 166 -13.80 -5.56 -6.56
CA TYR A 166 -13.91 -6.15 -5.22
C TYR A 166 -12.81 -7.18 -5.02
N ILE A 167 -11.92 -6.91 -4.08
CA ILE A 167 -10.90 -7.85 -3.61
C ILE A 167 -11.50 -8.60 -2.42
N VAL A 168 -11.79 -9.89 -2.62
CA VAL A 168 -12.60 -10.69 -1.70
C VAL A 168 -11.75 -11.74 -0.99
N GLU A 169 -11.97 -11.89 0.31
CA GLU A 169 -11.36 -12.97 1.09
C GLU A 169 -11.99 -14.33 0.76
N GLY A 170 -11.18 -15.25 0.22
CA GLY A 170 -11.59 -16.62 -0.03
C GLY A 170 -12.42 -16.84 -1.30
N ASP A 171 -12.42 -18.08 -1.78
CA ASP A 171 -13.22 -18.46 -2.96
C ASP A 171 -14.72 -18.58 -2.65
N SER A 172 -15.08 -18.87 -1.38
CA SER A 172 -16.48 -19.02 -0.97
C SER A 172 -17.24 -17.69 -1.13
N ALA A 173 -16.77 -16.65 -0.44
CA ALA A 173 -17.29 -15.30 -0.58
C ALA A 173 -17.10 -14.77 -2.02
N GLY A 174 -15.98 -15.11 -2.68
CA GLY A 174 -15.77 -14.81 -4.09
C GLY A 174 -16.83 -15.41 -5.02
N GLY A 175 -17.32 -16.61 -4.72
CA GLY A 175 -18.40 -17.27 -5.44
C GLY A 175 -19.73 -16.53 -5.30
N SER A 176 -20.14 -16.23 -4.05
CA SER A 176 -21.35 -15.44 -3.77
C SER A 176 -21.29 -14.05 -4.40
N ALA A 177 -20.14 -13.36 -4.27
CA ALA A 177 -19.93 -12.05 -4.87
C ALA A 177 -20.00 -12.09 -6.40
N LYS A 178 -19.41 -13.12 -7.03
CA LYS A 178 -19.49 -13.30 -8.49
C LYS A 178 -20.92 -13.50 -8.98
N GLN A 179 -21.76 -14.18 -8.20
CA GLN A 179 -23.16 -14.43 -8.54
C GLN A 179 -24.05 -13.20 -8.33
N GLY A 180 -23.83 -12.45 -7.24
CA GLY A 180 -24.67 -11.31 -6.86
C GLY A 180 -24.31 -9.98 -7.53
N ARG A 181 -23.08 -9.84 -8.07
CA ARG A 181 -22.61 -8.58 -8.67
C ARG A 181 -23.42 -8.11 -9.87
N ASN A 182 -23.33 -6.80 -10.13
CA ASN A 182 -23.61 -6.28 -11.45
C ASN A 182 -22.39 -6.49 -12.37
N ARG A 183 -22.55 -7.40 -13.35
CA ARG A 183 -21.50 -7.82 -14.29
C ARG A 183 -21.01 -6.71 -15.21
N GLU A 184 -21.83 -5.67 -15.37
CA GLU A 184 -21.53 -4.54 -16.24
C GLU A 184 -20.33 -3.77 -15.71
N PHE A 185 -20.33 -3.42 -14.43
CA PHE A 185 -19.31 -2.54 -13.86
C PHE A 185 -18.53 -3.15 -12.68
N GLN A 186 -18.93 -4.28 -12.10
CA GLN A 186 -18.24 -4.86 -10.94
C GLN A 186 -17.40 -6.09 -11.31
N ALA A 187 -16.10 -6.02 -11.02
CA ALA A 187 -15.14 -7.11 -11.12
C ALA A 187 -14.88 -7.73 -9.73
N ILE A 188 -14.65 -9.04 -9.67
CA ILE A 188 -14.40 -9.78 -8.42
C ILE A 188 -13.04 -10.49 -8.52
N LEU A 189 -12.16 -10.23 -7.56
CA LEU A 189 -10.88 -10.89 -7.42
C LEU A 189 -10.82 -11.62 -6.07
N PRO A 190 -11.09 -12.95 -6.05
CA PRO A 190 -10.94 -13.74 -4.83
C PRO A 190 -9.46 -13.99 -4.51
N LEU A 191 -9.09 -13.80 -3.24
CA LEU A 191 -7.77 -14.08 -2.72
C LEU A 191 -7.78 -15.41 -1.96
N ARG A 192 -6.71 -16.21 -2.11
CA ARG A 192 -6.49 -17.41 -1.31
C ARG A 192 -5.33 -17.21 -0.35
N GLY A 193 -5.56 -17.61 0.90
CA GLY A 193 -4.55 -17.60 1.95
C GLY A 193 -4.17 -16.19 2.41
N LYS A 194 -3.24 -16.13 3.36
CA LYS A 194 -2.75 -14.86 3.92
C LYS A 194 -1.83 -14.17 2.91
N ILE A 195 -2.02 -12.88 2.75
CA ILE A 195 -1.19 -12.05 1.86
C ILE A 195 0.20 -11.93 2.47
N LEU A 196 1.24 -11.92 1.63
CA LEU A 196 2.60 -11.68 2.08
C LEU A 196 2.68 -10.27 2.69
N ASN A 197 3.18 -10.17 3.92
CA ASN A 197 3.48 -8.87 4.51
C ASN A 197 4.60 -8.18 3.73
N VAL A 198 4.23 -7.13 3.02
CA VAL A 198 5.13 -6.40 2.13
C VAL A 198 6.11 -5.50 2.86
N GLU A 199 5.80 -5.09 4.10
CA GLU A 199 6.70 -4.26 4.92
C GLU A 199 8.04 -4.98 5.21
N LYS A 200 7.98 -6.31 5.30
CA LYS A 200 9.12 -7.19 5.64
C LYS A 200 9.75 -7.84 4.41
N ALA A 201 9.22 -7.58 3.22
CA ALA A 201 9.58 -8.32 2.02
C ALA A 201 10.21 -7.40 0.98
N ARG A 202 11.22 -7.92 0.28
CA ARG A 202 11.80 -7.24 -0.89
C ARG A 202 10.85 -7.30 -2.07
N LEU A 203 10.99 -6.34 -2.99
CA LEU A 203 10.17 -6.26 -4.20
C LEU A 203 10.19 -7.56 -5.02
N GLU A 204 11.32 -8.24 -5.13
CA GLU A 204 11.42 -9.54 -5.82
C GLU A 204 10.47 -10.59 -5.23
N LYS A 205 10.47 -10.75 -3.90
CA LYS A 205 9.61 -11.70 -3.19
C LYS A 205 8.13 -11.31 -3.29
N ILE A 206 7.85 -10.01 -3.28
CA ILE A 206 6.51 -9.45 -3.46
C ILE A 206 5.97 -9.78 -4.85
N LEU A 207 6.76 -9.55 -5.90
CA LEU A 207 6.40 -9.86 -7.28
C LEU A 207 6.35 -11.37 -7.57
N GLY A 208 7.11 -12.16 -6.81
CA GLY A 208 7.05 -13.62 -6.83
C GLY A 208 5.77 -14.20 -6.22
N SER A 209 5.08 -13.43 -5.35
CA SER A 209 3.80 -13.85 -4.77
C SER A 209 2.70 -13.87 -5.84
N GLU A 210 2.05 -15.02 -6.02
CA GLU A 210 0.94 -15.15 -6.95
C GLU A 210 -0.22 -14.21 -6.59
N THR A 211 -0.56 -14.11 -5.30
CA THR A 211 -1.67 -13.27 -4.82
C THR A 211 -1.45 -11.80 -5.16
N ILE A 212 -0.26 -11.26 -4.86
CA ILE A 212 0.07 -9.85 -5.13
C ILE A 212 0.19 -9.61 -6.63
N ARG A 213 0.82 -10.53 -7.38
CA ARG A 213 0.89 -10.45 -8.84
C ARG A 213 -0.50 -10.41 -9.47
N ASN A 214 -1.45 -11.21 -8.97
CA ASN A 214 -2.83 -11.20 -9.47
C ASN A 214 -3.51 -9.86 -9.21
N ILE A 215 -3.28 -9.21 -8.06
CA ILE A 215 -3.79 -7.86 -7.77
C ILE A 215 -3.21 -6.85 -8.77
N ILE A 216 -1.88 -6.83 -8.94
CA ILE A 216 -1.20 -5.90 -9.86
C ILE A 216 -1.70 -6.08 -11.30
N LEU A 217 -1.84 -7.34 -11.75
CA LEU A 217 -2.35 -7.67 -13.08
C LEU A 217 -3.82 -7.29 -13.26
N ALA A 218 -4.65 -7.47 -12.23
CA ALA A 218 -6.05 -7.06 -12.26
C ALA A 218 -6.17 -5.54 -12.42
N LEU A 219 -5.40 -4.77 -11.64
CA LEU A 219 -5.42 -3.30 -11.68
C LEU A 219 -4.91 -2.74 -13.02
N GLY A 220 -3.91 -3.37 -13.63
CA GLY A 220 -3.37 -3.00 -14.94
C GLY A 220 -2.44 -1.78 -14.96
N ALA A 221 -2.32 -1.08 -13.83
CA ALA A 221 -1.53 0.15 -13.70
C ALA A 221 -0.03 -0.07 -13.46
N GLY A 222 0.43 -1.28 -13.11
CA GLY A 222 1.81 -1.49 -12.66
C GLY A 222 1.96 -1.29 -11.14
N VAL A 223 3.18 -1.07 -10.66
CA VAL A 223 3.49 -1.03 -9.22
C VAL A 223 4.76 -0.20 -8.94
N GLY A 224 4.76 0.54 -7.83
CA GLY A 224 5.88 1.39 -7.42
C GLY A 224 6.21 2.45 -8.48
N ASP A 225 7.50 2.57 -8.82
CA ASP A 225 7.99 3.54 -9.82
C ASP A 225 7.42 3.32 -11.24
N ASP A 226 6.95 2.11 -11.56
CA ASP A 226 6.34 1.79 -12.87
C ASP A 226 4.82 2.02 -12.89
N PHE A 227 4.23 2.57 -11.83
CA PHE A 227 2.79 2.79 -11.74
C PHE A 227 2.36 3.86 -12.75
N ASN A 228 1.36 3.53 -13.56
CA ASN A 228 0.76 4.39 -14.57
C ASN A 228 -0.76 4.44 -14.36
N GLU A 229 -1.23 5.61 -13.96
CA GLU A 229 -2.64 5.91 -13.68
C GLU A 229 -3.54 5.70 -14.91
N ASP A 230 -3.10 6.11 -16.11
CA ASP A 230 -3.91 6.02 -17.34
C ASP A 230 -4.25 4.58 -17.73
N LYS A 231 -3.52 3.61 -17.18
CA LYS A 231 -3.74 2.18 -17.40
C LYS A 231 -4.56 1.51 -16.29
N LEU A 232 -4.95 2.26 -15.26
CA LEU A 232 -5.76 1.76 -14.17
C LEU A 232 -7.15 1.38 -14.70
N ARG A 233 -7.57 0.14 -14.41
CA ARG A 233 -8.81 -0.42 -14.96
C ARG A 233 -10.05 -0.13 -14.12
N TYR A 234 -9.87 0.27 -12.85
CA TYR A 234 -10.95 0.46 -11.88
C TYR A 234 -10.66 1.67 -11.00
N HIS A 235 -11.52 2.68 -11.00
CA HIS A 235 -11.40 3.86 -10.13
C HIS A 235 -12.05 3.65 -8.76
N LYS A 236 -12.69 2.50 -8.53
CA LYS A 236 -13.23 2.13 -7.22
C LYS A 236 -12.75 0.72 -6.89
N ILE A 237 -11.94 0.62 -5.85
CA ILE A 237 -11.35 -0.64 -5.39
C ILE A 237 -11.83 -0.88 -3.98
N PHE A 238 -12.60 -1.95 -3.78
CA PHE A 238 -13.19 -2.34 -2.52
C PHE A 238 -12.42 -3.51 -1.92
N ILE A 239 -11.91 -3.34 -0.70
CA ILE A 239 -11.45 -4.43 0.15
C ILE A 239 -12.68 -5.00 0.85
N MET A 240 -13.03 -6.24 0.52
CA MET A 240 -14.17 -6.95 1.11
C MET A 240 -13.66 -8.19 1.83
N ALA A 241 -13.39 -8.03 3.13
CA ALA A 241 -12.88 -9.07 4.02
C ALA A 241 -13.91 -9.38 5.11
N ASP A 242 -13.77 -10.53 5.75
CA ASP A 242 -14.71 -10.98 6.78
C ASP A 242 -14.66 -10.07 8.03
N ALA A 243 -15.76 -10.05 8.78
CA ALA A 243 -15.90 -9.23 9.99
C ALA A 243 -15.32 -9.94 11.24
N ASP A 244 -14.20 -10.64 11.05
CA ASP A 244 -13.49 -11.42 12.06
C ASP A 244 -12.02 -10.97 12.18
N VAL A 245 -11.26 -11.67 13.02
CA VAL A 245 -9.84 -11.38 13.26
C VAL A 245 -8.95 -11.63 12.03
N ASP A 246 -9.28 -12.62 11.19
CA ASP A 246 -8.49 -12.95 10.00
C ASP A 246 -8.76 -11.95 8.86
N GLY A 247 -10.00 -11.51 8.69
CA GLY A 247 -10.39 -10.45 7.76
C GLY A 247 -9.81 -9.11 8.15
N ALA A 248 -9.76 -8.77 9.45
CA ALA A 248 -9.04 -7.59 9.93
C ALA A 248 -7.52 -7.64 9.60
N HIS A 249 -6.92 -8.83 9.70
CA HIS A 249 -5.52 -9.03 9.36
C HIS A 249 -5.27 -8.89 7.84
N ILE A 250 -6.12 -9.50 6.99
CA ILE A 250 -6.03 -9.37 5.53
C ILE A 250 -6.24 -7.92 5.08
N ARG A 251 -7.22 -7.23 5.67
CA ARG A 251 -7.43 -5.80 5.44
C ARG A 251 -6.17 -5.01 5.75
N THR A 252 -5.53 -5.28 6.88
CA THR A 252 -4.28 -4.59 7.26
C THR A 252 -3.16 -4.84 6.25
N LEU A 253 -2.98 -6.09 5.80
CA LEU A 253 -2.00 -6.45 4.78
C LEU A 253 -2.25 -5.76 3.42
N LEU A 254 -3.51 -5.67 3.00
CA LEU A 254 -3.89 -4.96 1.77
C LEU A 254 -3.66 -3.45 1.89
N LEU A 255 -4.03 -2.85 3.03
CA LEU A 255 -3.77 -1.43 3.29
C LEU A 255 -2.27 -1.13 3.24
N THR A 256 -1.43 -1.98 3.84
CA THR A 256 0.04 -1.86 3.72
C THR A 256 0.49 -1.97 2.26
N LEU A 257 -0.03 -2.93 1.49
CA LEU A 257 0.31 -3.06 0.06
C LEU A 257 0.01 -1.79 -0.73
N PHE A 258 -1.21 -1.25 -0.60
CA PHE A 258 -1.61 -0.04 -1.32
C PHE A 258 -0.80 1.18 -0.85
N PHE A 259 -0.63 1.36 0.46
CA PHE A 259 0.14 2.47 1.01
C PHE A 259 1.61 2.46 0.56
N ARG A 260 2.24 1.28 0.53
CA ARG A 260 3.67 1.16 0.20
C ARG A 260 3.99 1.19 -1.28
N TYR A 261 3.13 0.61 -2.11
CA TYR A 261 3.47 0.35 -3.52
C TYR A 261 2.53 1.00 -4.53
N MET A 262 1.37 1.47 -4.10
CA MET A 262 0.38 2.13 -4.96
C MET A 262 -0.30 3.32 -4.23
N PRO A 263 0.46 4.22 -3.56
CA PRO A 263 -0.12 5.31 -2.78
C PRO A 263 -1.04 6.20 -3.61
N GLN A 264 -0.79 6.33 -4.91
CA GLN A 264 -1.58 7.12 -5.85
C GLN A 264 -3.06 6.68 -5.88
N ILE A 265 -3.35 5.40 -5.65
CA ILE A 265 -4.73 4.89 -5.57
C ILE A 265 -5.45 5.47 -4.35
N ILE A 266 -4.74 5.62 -3.23
CA ILE A 266 -5.31 6.18 -1.99
C ILE A 266 -5.45 7.69 -2.13
N ASP A 267 -4.43 8.38 -2.65
CA ASP A 267 -4.43 9.85 -2.82
C ASP A 267 -5.57 10.34 -3.72
N ARG A 268 -5.95 9.56 -4.73
CA ARG A 268 -7.10 9.82 -5.61
C ARG A 268 -8.46 9.47 -4.98
N GLY A 269 -8.46 8.81 -3.81
CA GLY A 269 -9.67 8.35 -3.15
C GLY A 269 -10.33 7.16 -3.87
N TYR A 270 -9.55 6.30 -4.51
CA TYR A 270 -10.05 5.12 -5.24
C TYR A 270 -10.13 3.86 -4.35
N LEU A 271 -9.55 3.87 -3.14
CA LEU A 271 -9.56 2.73 -2.23
C LEU A 271 -10.66 2.84 -1.17
N TYR A 272 -11.43 1.77 -1.01
CA TYR A 272 -12.55 1.66 -0.10
C TYR A 272 -12.49 0.35 0.68
N VAL A 273 -13.05 0.33 1.89
CA VAL A 273 -13.28 -0.86 2.70
C VAL A 273 -14.78 -1.08 2.81
N ALA A 274 -15.26 -2.22 2.32
CA ALA A 274 -16.67 -2.58 2.44
C ALA A 274 -17.03 -2.89 3.90
N GLN A 275 -18.22 -2.52 4.34
CA GLN A 275 -18.76 -2.83 5.66
C GLN A 275 -19.97 -3.76 5.50
N PRO A 276 -19.78 -5.09 5.59
CA PRO A 276 -20.91 -6.01 5.62
C PRO A 276 -21.70 -5.88 6.93
N PRO A 277 -22.99 -6.27 6.93
CA PRO A 277 -23.81 -6.24 8.14
C PRO A 277 -23.35 -7.29 9.15
N LEU A 278 -23.46 -6.96 10.44
CA LEU A 278 -23.12 -7.88 11.54
C LEU A 278 -24.29 -8.78 11.91
N TYR A 279 -25.52 -8.29 11.76
CA TYR A 279 -26.73 -9.00 12.14
C TYR A 279 -27.81 -8.91 11.07
N ARG A 280 -28.60 -9.98 10.96
CA ARG A 280 -29.88 -10.02 10.28
C ARG A 280 -30.96 -10.22 11.33
N VAL A 281 -31.87 -9.26 11.43
CA VAL A 281 -33.00 -9.28 12.36
C VAL A 281 -34.28 -9.49 11.56
N GLN A 282 -35.01 -10.55 11.86
CA GLN A 282 -36.29 -10.85 11.23
C GLN A 282 -37.43 -10.75 12.25
N VAL A 283 -38.40 -9.88 11.97
CA VAL A 283 -39.61 -9.70 12.78
C VAL A 283 -40.82 -10.09 11.93
N GLY A 284 -41.33 -11.31 12.12
CA GLY A 284 -42.37 -11.86 11.25
C GLY A 284 -41.86 -12.04 9.81
N LYS A 285 -42.34 -11.21 8.87
CA LYS A 285 -41.92 -11.22 7.45
C LYS A 285 -40.89 -10.14 7.10
N GLU A 286 -40.70 -9.14 7.97
CA GLU A 286 -39.75 -8.05 7.73
C GLU A 286 -38.34 -8.48 8.12
N VAL A 287 -37.38 -8.24 7.24
CA VAL A 287 -35.96 -8.54 7.44
C VAL A 287 -35.21 -7.21 7.41
N THR A 288 -34.42 -6.93 8.46
CA THR A 288 -33.58 -5.74 8.57
C THR A 288 -32.14 -6.16 8.86
N TYR A 289 -31.19 -5.56 8.15
CA TYR A 289 -29.77 -5.76 8.35
C TYR A 289 -29.22 -4.68 9.28
N CYS A 290 -28.45 -5.08 10.28
CA CYS A 290 -27.85 -4.18 11.27
C CYS A 290 -26.34 -4.23 11.19
N PHE A 291 -25.70 -3.08 11.31
CA PHE A 291 -24.25 -2.90 11.27
C PHE A 291 -23.65 -2.70 12.67
N SER A 292 -24.50 -2.54 13.69
CA SER A 292 -24.10 -2.45 15.09
C SER A 292 -25.00 -3.28 16.01
N GLU A 293 -24.45 -3.70 17.16
CA GLU A 293 -25.25 -4.36 18.20
C GLU A 293 -26.33 -3.44 18.77
N LYS A 294 -26.07 -2.12 18.77
CA LYS A 294 -27.01 -1.09 19.21
C LYS A 294 -28.26 -1.08 18.32
N GLU A 295 -28.10 -1.02 16.99
CA GLU A 295 -29.22 -1.11 16.04
C GLU A 295 -30.03 -2.38 16.24
N MET A 296 -29.35 -3.52 16.40
CA MET A 296 -30.01 -4.81 16.64
C MET A 296 -30.88 -4.77 17.91
N LYS A 297 -30.36 -4.24 19.03
CA LYS A 297 -31.10 -4.09 20.29
C LYS A 297 -32.26 -3.11 20.20
N GLU A 298 -32.10 -2.01 19.45
CA GLU A 298 -33.18 -1.05 19.21
C GLU A 298 -34.35 -1.71 18.47
N ILE A 299 -34.08 -2.50 17.42
CA ILE A 299 -35.11 -3.24 16.69
C ILE A 299 -35.77 -4.30 17.58
N GLN A 300 -34.99 -5.04 18.38
CA GLN A 300 -35.53 -6.01 19.34
C GLN A 300 -36.47 -5.35 20.36
N THR A 301 -36.09 -4.18 20.87
CA THR A 301 -36.88 -3.43 21.85
C THR A 301 -38.16 -2.87 21.22
N ALA A 302 -38.07 -2.34 20.00
CA ALA A 302 -39.22 -1.85 19.24
C ALA A 302 -40.21 -2.97 18.86
N ALA A 303 -39.71 -4.19 18.67
CA ALA A 303 -40.52 -5.37 18.34
C ALA A 303 -41.15 -6.06 19.57
N ALA A 304 -41.14 -5.42 20.75
CA ALA A 304 -41.62 -5.99 22.01
C ALA A 304 -42.97 -6.73 21.86
N GLY A 305 -42.96 -8.03 22.20
CA GLY A 305 -44.12 -8.91 22.10
C GLY A 305 -44.25 -9.71 20.80
N LYS A 306 -43.39 -9.51 19.80
CA LYS A 306 -43.31 -10.32 18.57
C LYS A 306 -42.13 -11.30 18.63
N LYS A 307 -42.23 -12.42 17.91
CA LYS A 307 -41.09 -13.34 17.73
C LYS A 307 -40.05 -12.66 16.84
N VAL A 308 -38.86 -12.44 17.39
CA VAL A 308 -37.70 -11.89 16.69
C VAL A 308 -36.69 -13.01 16.48
N ASP A 309 -36.27 -13.20 15.24
CA ASP A 309 -35.17 -14.10 14.89
C ASP A 309 -33.93 -13.27 14.56
N VAL A 310 -32.81 -13.55 15.22
CA VAL A 310 -31.55 -12.81 15.02
C VAL A 310 -30.46 -13.77 14.60
N GLN A 311 -29.92 -13.53 13.42
CA GLN A 311 -28.76 -14.23 12.88
C GLN A 311 -27.56 -13.29 12.91
N ARG A 312 -26.47 -13.70 13.54
CA ARG A 312 -25.17 -13.01 13.48
C ARG A 312 -24.37 -13.57 12.32
N TYR A 313 -23.86 -12.71 11.45
CA TYR A 313 -22.92 -13.10 10.40
C TYR A 313 -21.51 -13.12 10.97
N LYS A 314 -20.77 -14.21 10.73
CA LYS A 314 -19.34 -14.31 11.09
C LYS A 314 -18.42 -14.10 9.90
N GLY A 315 -18.87 -14.51 8.72
CA GLY A 315 -18.13 -14.34 7.47
C GLY A 315 -19.05 -14.09 6.29
N LEU A 316 -18.51 -13.50 5.23
CA LEU A 316 -19.21 -13.16 4.00
C LEU A 316 -19.74 -14.41 3.28
N GLY A 317 -19.11 -15.57 3.48
CA GLY A 317 -19.54 -16.85 2.92
C GLY A 317 -20.86 -17.39 3.49
N GLU A 318 -21.34 -16.85 4.62
CA GLU A 318 -22.65 -17.21 5.20
C GLU A 318 -23.82 -16.48 4.52
N MET A 319 -23.51 -15.45 3.72
CA MET A 319 -24.48 -14.67 2.96
C MET A 319 -24.68 -15.29 1.58
N ASN A 320 -25.94 -15.38 1.15
CA ASN A 320 -26.24 -15.73 -0.22
C ASN A 320 -25.97 -14.54 -1.17
N ALA A 321 -26.01 -14.77 -2.47
CA ALA A 321 -25.70 -13.77 -3.48
C ALA A 321 -26.60 -12.50 -3.42
N GLU A 322 -27.90 -12.69 -3.18
CA GLU A 322 -28.87 -11.58 -3.08
C GLU A 322 -28.62 -10.74 -1.81
N GLN A 323 -28.40 -11.41 -0.68
CA GLN A 323 -28.08 -10.75 0.58
C GLN A 323 -26.80 -9.91 0.46
N LEU A 324 -25.75 -10.48 -0.13
CA LEU A 324 -24.48 -9.78 -0.31
C LEU A 324 -24.61 -8.58 -1.24
N TRP A 325 -25.43 -8.70 -2.29
CA TRP A 325 -25.75 -7.60 -3.19
C TRP A 325 -26.46 -6.48 -2.43
N ASP A 326 -27.59 -6.77 -1.79
CA ASP A 326 -28.47 -5.78 -1.17
C ASP A 326 -27.79 -5.00 -0.04
N THR A 327 -26.85 -5.62 0.67
CA THR A 327 -26.24 -5.02 1.86
C THR A 327 -24.88 -4.38 1.59
N THR A 328 -24.06 -4.98 0.72
CA THR A 328 -22.61 -4.68 0.69
C THR A 328 -22.13 -4.26 -0.70
N MET A 329 -22.80 -4.68 -1.78
CA MET A 329 -22.34 -4.43 -3.15
C MET A 329 -23.20 -3.43 -3.93
N ASN A 330 -24.49 -3.31 -3.61
CA ASN A 330 -25.40 -2.39 -4.29
C ASN A 330 -25.01 -0.93 -3.99
N PRO A 331 -24.65 -0.11 -5.00
CA PRO A 331 -24.29 1.30 -4.80
C PRO A 331 -25.33 2.15 -4.09
N GLU A 332 -26.61 1.78 -4.15
CA GLU A 332 -27.71 2.55 -3.53
C GLU A 332 -27.77 2.36 -2.00
N ASN A 333 -27.40 1.18 -1.51
CA ASN A 333 -27.63 0.79 -0.10
C ASN A 333 -26.33 0.44 0.67
N ARG A 334 -25.20 0.26 -0.03
CA ARG A 334 -23.96 -0.20 0.60
C ARG A 334 -23.37 0.85 1.55
N ILE A 335 -22.77 0.36 2.63
CA ILE A 335 -21.95 1.17 3.53
C ILE A 335 -20.48 0.85 3.26
N VAL A 336 -19.69 1.88 2.96
CA VAL A 336 -18.27 1.75 2.64
C VAL A 336 -17.47 2.86 3.30
N ASN A 337 -16.26 2.55 3.73
CA ASN A 337 -15.33 3.52 4.28
C ASN A 337 -14.28 3.85 3.20
N ARG A 338 -14.20 5.11 2.77
CA ARG A 338 -13.11 5.57 1.90
C ARG A 338 -11.82 5.66 2.71
N VAL A 339 -10.74 5.14 2.15
CA VAL A 339 -9.41 5.20 2.77
C VAL A 339 -8.73 6.51 2.37
N GLU A 340 -8.19 7.23 3.34
CA GLU A 340 -7.47 8.49 3.15
C GLU A 340 -6.22 8.49 4.02
N VAL A 341 -5.15 9.15 3.54
CA VAL A 341 -3.93 9.40 4.33
C VAL A 341 -3.97 10.85 4.77
N GLN A 342 -4.19 11.09 6.06
CA GLN A 342 -4.18 12.44 6.63
C GLN A 342 -2.75 12.93 6.90
N ASP A 343 -1.94 12.07 7.52
CA ASP A 343 -0.51 12.29 7.75
C ASP A 343 0.29 11.07 7.28
N ALA A 344 1.08 11.24 6.23
CA ALA A 344 1.89 10.17 5.67
C ALA A 344 3.04 9.74 6.59
N VAL A 345 3.53 10.63 7.45
CA VAL A 345 4.62 10.36 8.40
C VAL A 345 4.08 9.50 9.54
N GLU A 346 2.95 9.89 10.12
CA GLU A 346 2.30 9.11 11.19
C GLU A 346 1.86 7.74 10.66
N ALA A 347 1.30 7.68 9.45
CA ALA A 347 0.94 6.43 8.81
C ALA A 347 2.17 5.52 8.56
N ASP A 348 3.30 6.08 8.09
CA ASP A 348 4.55 5.31 7.92
C ASP A 348 5.05 4.74 9.25
N GLU A 349 5.04 5.54 10.31
CA GLU A 349 5.44 5.10 11.64
C GLU A 349 4.55 3.96 12.15
N LEU A 350 3.23 4.12 12.02
CA LEU A 350 2.26 3.12 12.45
C LEU A 350 2.42 1.80 11.67
N PHE A 351 2.57 1.86 10.35
CA PHE A 351 2.87 0.66 9.55
C PHE A 351 4.23 0.05 9.91
N GLY A 352 5.24 0.87 10.20
CA GLY A 352 6.54 0.42 10.67
C GLY A 352 6.47 -0.35 11.99
N ILE A 353 5.68 0.13 12.96
CA ILE A 353 5.46 -0.52 14.25
C ILE A 353 4.65 -1.82 14.08
N LEU A 354 3.51 -1.75 13.40
CA LEU A 354 2.56 -2.86 13.32
C LEU A 354 3.02 -3.97 12.36
N MET A 355 3.64 -3.60 11.24
CA MET A 355 3.96 -4.52 10.16
C MET A 355 5.46 -4.78 10.02
N GLY A 356 6.34 -3.97 10.63
CA GLY A 356 7.80 -4.12 10.55
C GLY A 356 8.39 -5.24 11.39
N ASP A 357 9.72 -5.38 11.38
CA ASP A 357 10.39 -6.54 12.00
C ASP A 357 10.58 -6.46 13.52
N ASN A 358 10.50 -5.26 14.10
CA ASN A 358 10.72 -5.08 15.52
C ASN A 358 9.50 -5.51 16.36
N VAL A 359 9.70 -6.50 17.23
CA VAL A 359 8.64 -7.07 18.08
C VAL A 359 8.30 -6.15 19.26
N GLU A 360 9.29 -5.44 19.81
CA GLU A 360 9.14 -4.72 21.07
C GLU A 360 8.21 -3.49 20.96
N PRO A 361 8.35 -2.60 19.96
CA PRO A 361 7.42 -1.49 19.75
C PRO A 361 5.99 -1.98 19.50
N ARG A 362 5.85 -3.07 18.74
CA ARG A 362 4.55 -3.69 18.46
C ARG A 362 3.88 -4.21 19.73
N ARG A 363 4.65 -4.90 20.59
CA ARG A 363 4.16 -5.39 21.89
C ARG A 363 3.65 -4.22 22.73
N LYS A 364 4.44 -3.16 22.88
CA LYS A 364 4.05 -1.96 23.63
C LYS A 364 2.80 -1.30 23.06
N PHE A 365 2.68 -1.22 21.73
CA PHE A 365 1.48 -0.71 21.08
C PHE A 365 0.25 -1.54 21.46
N ILE A 366 0.34 -2.88 21.37
CA ILE A 366 -0.75 -3.79 21.75
C ILE A 366 -1.08 -3.68 23.24
N GLU A 367 -0.10 -3.57 24.12
CA GLU A 367 -0.33 -3.41 25.57
C GLU A 367 -1.02 -2.09 25.90
N THR A 368 -0.65 -1.01 25.18
CA THR A 368 -1.20 0.33 25.39
C THR A 368 -2.65 0.42 24.91
N TYR A 369 -2.91 -0.03 23.68
CA TYR A 369 -4.21 0.15 23.01
C TYR A 369 -5.11 -1.09 23.05
N GLY A 370 -4.63 -2.23 23.53
CA GLY A 370 -5.35 -3.51 23.47
C GLY A 370 -6.69 -3.50 24.23
N ARG A 371 -6.83 -2.64 25.24
CA ARG A 371 -8.09 -2.47 26.00
C ARG A 371 -9.16 -1.67 25.26
N GLU A 372 -8.78 -0.96 24.20
CA GLU A 372 -9.71 -0.15 23.40
C GLU A 372 -10.40 -0.95 22.29
N VAL A 373 -9.95 -2.19 22.06
CA VAL A 373 -10.51 -3.06 21.03
C VAL A 373 -11.91 -3.51 21.42
N ARG A 374 -12.89 -3.12 20.61
CA ARG A 374 -14.31 -3.44 20.82
C ARG A 374 -14.73 -4.81 20.28
N ASN A 375 -14.01 -5.33 19.29
CA ASN A 375 -14.34 -6.56 18.57
C ASN A 375 -13.17 -7.56 18.65
N LEU A 376 -12.97 -8.16 19.82
CA LEU A 376 -12.12 -9.34 19.98
C LEU A 376 -13.02 -10.58 19.93
N ASP A 377 -12.74 -11.50 19.01
CA ASP A 377 -13.24 -12.87 19.12
C ASP A 377 -12.52 -13.50 20.33
N ILE A 378 -13.18 -13.54 21.48
CA ILE A 378 -12.77 -14.28 22.69
C ILE A 378 -13.51 -15.61 22.73
#